data_AF-A0A1H3WUY0-F1
#
_entry.id   AF-A0A1H3WUY0-F1
#
_cell.length_a   1.000
_cell.length_b   1.000
_cell.length_c   1.000
_cell.angle_alpha   90.00
_cell.angle_beta   90.00
_cell.angle_gamma   90.00
#
_symmetry.space_group_name_H-M   'P 1'
#
loop_
_entity.id
_entity.type
_entity.pdbx_description
1 polymer ?
#
loop_
_entity_poly.entity_id
_entity_poly.type
_entity_poly.pdbx_seq_one_letter_code
_entity_poly.pdbx_strand_id
1 'polypeptide(L)'
;MSKARPTTSEERLEIVQDCLANDKNYGAMALKYNCSYQQVRNWVKRYEEMGASGLEDRRGRRAGTQPARTHEEGMRDKIAELERKNRDLQMENDLLKKVRELEMRDRYL
;
A
#
# COMPACT_ATOMS: atom_id res chain seq x y z
N MET A 1 1.32 -11.24 -28.15
CA MET A 1 1.72 -10.23 -27.16
C MET A 1 3.24 -10.20 -27.08
N SER A 2 3.88 -9.06 -27.34
CA SER A 2 5.34 -8.95 -27.18
C SER A 2 5.69 -9.06 -25.70
N LYS A 3 6.77 -9.78 -25.38
CA LYS A 3 7.29 -9.86 -24.01
C LYS A 3 7.70 -8.44 -23.60
N ALA A 4 7.12 -7.93 -22.50
CA ALA A 4 7.54 -6.66 -21.94
C ALA A 4 9.01 -6.77 -21.50
N ARG A 5 9.82 -5.78 -21.91
CA ARG A 5 11.23 -5.69 -21.54
C ARG A 5 11.37 -5.68 -19.99
N PRO A 6 12.26 -6.48 -19.40
CA PRO A 6 12.58 -6.35 -17.99
C PRO A 6 13.26 -5.00 -17.74
N THR A 7 12.76 -4.26 -16.77
CA THR A 7 13.30 -2.95 -16.34
C THR A 7 13.59 -2.98 -14.85
N THR A 8 14.71 -2.41 -14.44
CA THR A 8 15.10 -2.28 -13.03
C THR A 8 14.39 -1.09 -12.38
N SER A 9 14.41 -1.02 -11.05
CA SER A 9 13.81 0.11 -10.32
C SER A 9 14.54 1.42 -10.60
N GLU A 10 15.88 1.38 -10.66
CA GLU A 10 16.74 2.53 -10.96
C GLU A 10 16.47 3.07 -12.36
N GLU A 11 16.36 2.17 -13.34
CA GLU A 11 16.04 2.57 -14.72
C GLU A 11 14.66 3.22 -14.82
N ARG A 12 13.65 2.70 -14.11
CA ARG A 12 12.33 3.34 -14.08
C ARG A 12 12.38 4.74 -13.46
N LEU A 13 13.23 4.94 -12.46
CA LEU A 13 13.41 6.24 -11.83
C LEU A 13 14.01 7.24 -12.80
N GLU A 14 15.05 6.84 -13.54
CA GLU A 14 15.68 7.65 -14.59
C GLU A 14 14.66 8.04 -15.67
N ILE A 15 13.91 7.06 -16.19
CA ILE A 15 12.87 7.28 -17.21
C ILE A 15 11.83 8.31 -16.73
N VAL A 16 11.42 8.24 -15.47
CA VAL A 16 10.44 9.15 -14.91
C VAL A 16 11.01 10.56 -14.74
N GLN A 17 12.24 10.68 -14.24
CA GLN A 17 12.91 11.98 -14.09
C GLN A 17 13.09 12.67 -15.45
N ASP A 18 13.56 11.93 -16.45
CA ASP A 18 13.71 12.42 -17.82
C ASP A 18 12.36 12.80 -18.44
N CYS A 19 11.30 12.02 -18.16
CA CYS A 19 9.97 12.35 -18.63
C CYS A 19 9.44 13.65 -18.02
N LEU A 20 9.64 13.85 -16.71
CA LEU A 20 9.23 15.06 -16.00
C LEU A 20 10.03 16.28 -16.45
N ALA A 21 11.32 16.13 -16.76
CA ALA A 21 12.16 17.20 -17.30
C ALA A 21 11.78 17.60 -18.73
N ASN A 22 11.16 16.70 -19.49
CA ASN A 22 10.75 16.92 -20.89
C ASN A 22 9.23 17.10 -21.04
N ASP A 23 8.63 17.90 -20.15
CA ASP A 23 7.20 18.27 -20.17
C ASP A 23 6.22 17.09 -20.23
N LYS A 24 6.57 15.96 -19.59
CA LYS A 24 5.78 14.72 -19.58
C LYS A 24 5.54 14.15 -20.99
N ASN A 25 6.50 14.31 -21.90
CA ASN A 25 6.44 13.69 -23.21
C ASN A 25 6.67 12.17 -23.14
N TYR A 26 5.61 11.42 -22.81
CA TYR A 26 5.66 9.97 -22.66
C TYR A 26 6.02 9.24 -23.96
N GLY A 27 5.65 9.82 -25.12
CA GLY A 27 5.95 9.23 -26.43
C GLY A 27 7.44 9.25 -26.74
N ALA A 28 8.09 10.39 -26.51
CA ALA A 28 9.54 10.52 -26.67
C ALA A 28 10.30 9.57 -25.73
N MET A 29 9.87 9.45 -24.47
CA MET A 29 10.50 8.56 -23.50
C MET A 29 10.27 7.08 -23.81
N ALA A 30 9.08 6.72 -24.29
CA ALA A 30 8.77 5.37 -24.75
C ALA A 30 9.73 4.93 -25.87
N LEU A 31 9.99 5.82 -26.84
CA LEU A 31 10.94 5.58 -27.92
C LEU A 31 12.40 5.53 -27.41
N LYS A 32 12.81 6.52 -26.60
CA LYS A 32 14.18 6.62 -26.06
C LYS A 32 14.59 5.38 -25.26
N TYR A 33 13.70 4.87 -24.41
CA TYR A 33 13.98 3.76 -23.51
C TYR A 33 13.41 2.41 -23.96
N ASN A 34 12.89 2.35 -25.19
CA ASN A 34 12.26 1.17 -25.78
C ASN A 34 11.21 0.53 -24.84
N CYS A 35 10.37 1.38 -24.25
CA CYS A 35 9.29 1.00 -23.35
C CYS A 35 7.94 1.35 -24.00
N SER A 36 6.86 0.71 -23.56
CA SER A 36 5.54 1.14 -24.02
C SER A 36 5.17 2.50 -23.42
N TYR A 37 4.45 3.31 -24.19
CA TYR A 37 3.85 4.57 -23.72
C TYR A 37 3.10 4.38 -22.39
N GLN A 38 2.32 3.30 -22.29
CA GLN A 38 1.52 3.01 -21.12
C GLN A 38 2.38 2.72 -19.88
N GLN A 39 3.54 2.07 -20.04
CA GLN A 39 4.48 1.86 -18.94
C GLN A 39 5.01 3.19 -18.42
N VAL A 40 5.52 4.05 -19.30
CA VAL A 40 6.08 5.35 -18.92
C VAL A 40 5.02 6.20 -18.21
N ARG A 41 3.82 6.31 -18.79
CA ARG A 41 2.71 7.06 -18.18
C ARG A 41 2.34 6.53 -16.79
N ASN A 42 2.26 5.21 -16.63
CA ASN A 42 1.92 4.60 -15.35
C ASN A 42 3.03 4.80 -14.31
N TRP A 43 4.30 4.75 -14.71
CA TRP A 43 5.43 5.03 -13.82
C TRP A 43 5.42 6.48 -13.36
N VAL A 44 5.27 7.44 -14.28
CA VAL A 44 5.19 8.86 -13.93
C VAL A 44 4.03 9.12 -12.99
N LYS A 45 2.83 8.62 -13.30
CA LYS A 45 1.66 8.78 -12.43
C LYS A 45 1.90 8.24 -11.01
N ARG A 46 2.44 7.03 -10.89
CA ARG A 46 2.74 6.43 -9.57
C ARG A 46 3.82 7.18 -8.81
N TYR A 47 4.79 7.72 -9.54
CA TYR A 47 5.84 8.55 -8.94
C TYR A 47 5.29 9.87 -8.41
N GLU A 48 4.35 10.50 -9.11
CA GLU A 48 3.68 11.71 -8.60
C GLU A 48 2.83 11.43 -7.35
N GLU A 49 2.21 10.25 -7.27
CA GLU A 49 1.36 9.86 -6.13
C GLU A 49 2.16 9.38 -4.90
N MET A 50 3.27 8.66 -5.10
CA MET A 50 3.99 7.92 -4.05
C MET A 50 5.51 8.16 -4.02
N GLY A 51 6.03 9.04 -4.87
CA GLY A 51 7.47 9.19 -5.10
C GLY A 51 8.12 7.92 -5.64
N ALA A 52 9.40 7.73 -5.32
CA ALA A 52 10.17 6.58 -5.76
C ALA A 52 9.56 5.22 -5.34
N SER A 53 8.89 5.17 -4.19
CA SER A 53 8.23 3.96 -3.68
C SER A 53 7.10 3.46 -4.61
N GLY A 54 6.51 4.35 -5.41
CA GLY A 54 5.50 4.01 -6.40
C GLY A 54 6.02 3.16 -7.57
N LEU A 55 7.33 3.16 -7.80
CA LEU A 55 7.98 2.43 -8.90
C LEU A 55 8.34 0.98 -8.54
N GLU A 56 8.29 0.65 -7.25
CA GLU A 56 8.52 -0.70 -6.74
C GLU A 56 7.47 -1.69 -7.29
N ASP A 57 7.95 -2.82 -7.81
CA ASP A 57 7.07 -3.91 -8.21
C ASP A 57 6.65 -4.75 -7.01
N ARG A 58 5.40 -4.57 -6.58
CA ARG A 58 4.79 -5.30 -5.46
C ARG A 58 3.83 -6.41 -5.90
N ARG A 59 3.77 -6.72 -7.21
CA ARG A 59 2.89 -7.80 -7.71
C ARG A 59 3.27 -9.14 -7.09
N GLY A 60 2.26 -9.94 -6.74
CA GLY A 60 2.45 -11.25 -6.10
C GLY A 60 2.90 -11.19 -4.64
N ARG A 61 3.01 -10.00 -4.02
CA ARG A 61 3.27 -9.86 -2.58
C ARG A 61 1.94 -9.76 -1.81
N ARG A 62 1.89 -10.36 -0.62
CA ARG A 62 0.70 -10.28 0.25
C ARG A 62 0.50 -8.85 0.74
N ALA A 63 -0.75 -8.37 0.70
CA ALA A 63 -1.13 -7.09 1.28
C ALA A 63 -0.77 -7.05 2.79
N GLY A 64 -0.28 -5.91 3.27
CA GLY A 64 0.15 -5.73 4.66
C GLY A 64 1.52 -6.33 5.02
N THR A 65 2.25 -6.97 4.08
CA THR A 65 3.63 -7.45 4.34
C THR A 65 4.69 -6.35 4.13
N GLN A 66 4.33 -5.26 3.47
CA GLN A 66 5.23 -4.15 3.17
C GLN A 66 4.67 -2.85 3.76
N PRO A 67 5.54 -1.89 4.11
CA PRO A 67 5.09 -0.61 4.65
C PRO A 67 4.25 0.14 3.62
N ALA A 68 3.28 0.91 4.13
CA ALA A 68 2.47 1.84 3.35
C ALA A 68 3.35 2.82 2.57
N ARG A 69 2.95 3.11 1.33
CA ARG A 69 3.63 4.06 0.44
C ARG A 69 2.96 5.41 0.39
N THR A 70 1.65 5.44 0.67
CA THR A 70 0.90 6.68 0.82
C THR A 70 0.46 6.86 2.28
N HIS A 71 0.19 8.11 2.62
CA HIS A 71 -0.43 8.43 3.90
C HIS A 71 -1.79 7.72 4.06
N GLU A 72 -2.58 7.63 2.99
CA GLU A 72 -3.87 6.93 2.98
C GLU A 72 -3.73 5.43 3.25
N GLU A 73 -2.75 4.75 2.65
CA GLU A 73 -2.45 3.35 2.95
C GLU A 73 -2.10 3.18 4.44
N GLY A 74 -1.27 4.08 4.98
CA GLY A 74 -0.89 4.04 6.40
C GLY A 74 -2.09 4.27 7.34
N MET A 75 -3.02 5.15 6.96
CA MET A 75 -4.27 5.33 7.70
C MET A 75 -5.13 4.06 7.69
N ARG A 76 -5.25 3.38 6.55
CA ARG A 76 -6.02 2.11 6.46
C ARG A 76 -5.41 1.03 7.34
N ASP A 77 -4.08 0.89 7.34
CA ASP A 77 -3.37 -0.04 8.22
C ASP A 77 -3.64 0.27 9.70
N LYS A 78 -3.63 1.57 10.05
CA LYS A 78 -3.90 2.01 11.41
C LYS A 78 -5.35 1.75 11.83
N ILE A 79 -6.31 2.00 10.96
CA ILE A 79 -7.73 1.70 11.18
C ILE A 79 -7.90 0.20 11.46
N ALA A 80 -7.32 -0.66 10.61
CA ALA A 80 -7.41 -2.11 10.79
C ALA A 80 -6.75 -2.57 12.11
N GLU A 81 -5.65 -1.94 12.53
CA GLU A 81 -5.04 -2.19 13.85
C GLU A 81 -5.94 -1.80 15.00
N LEU A 82 -6.54 -0.60 14.95
CA LEU A 82 -7.44 -0.10 15.99
C LEU A 82 -8.72 -0.93 16.07
N GLU A 83 -9.29 -1.35 14.95
CA GLU A 83 -10.46 -2.23 14.91
C GLU A 83 -10.19 -3.58 15.56
N ARG A 84 -8.99 -4.18 15.34
CA ARG A 84 -8.61 -5.41 16.04
C ARG A 84 -8.56 -5.20 17.55
N LYS A 85 -7.86 -4.17 18.00
CA LYS A 85 -7.76 -3.84 19.44
C LYS A 85 -9.12 -3.59 20.05
N ASN A 86 -10.00 -2.88 19.34
CA ASN A 86 -11.34 -2.60 19.82
C ASN A 86 -12.15 -3.91 19.98
N ARG A 87 -12.05 -4.83 19.03
CA ARG A 87 -12.68 -6.16 19.16
C ARG A 87 -12.14 -6.93 20.36
N ASP A 88 -10.83 -6.96 20.56
CA ASP A 88 -10.21 -7.68 21.68
C ASP A 88 -10.68 -7.09 23.03
N LEU A 89 -10.69 -5.76 23.15
CA LEU A 89 -11.18 -5.06 24.34
C LEU A 89 -12.69 -5.28 24.57
N GLN A 90 -13.48 -5.39 23.50
CA GLN A 90 -14.90 -5.70 23.63
C GLN A 90 -15.09 -7.11 24.22
N MET A 91 -14.32 -8.09 23.74
CA MET A 91 -14.34 -9.46 24.28
C MET A 91 -13.90 -9.50 25.75
N GLU A 92 -12.87 -8.76 26.12
CA GLU A 92 -12.41 -8.66 27.52
C GLU A 92 -13.50 -8.06 28.42
N ASN A 93 -14.14 -6.98 27.98
CA ASN A 93 -15.26 -6.37 28.71
C ASN A 93 -16.43 -7.34 28.87
N ASP A 94 -16.76 -8.10 27.84
CA ASP A 94 -17.88 -9.05 27.88
C ASP A 94 -17.56 -10.24 28.82
N LEU A 95 -16.30 -10.69 28.84
CA LEU A 95 -15.82 -11.68 29.82
C LEU A 95 -15.93 -11.15 31.25
N LEU A 96 -15.47 -9.92 31.50
CA LEU A 96 -15.52 -9.30 32.83
C LEU A 96 -16.96 -9.11 33.32
N LYS A 97 -17.88 -8.70 32.44
CA LYS A 97 -19.32 -8.66 32.76
C LYS A 97 -19.81 -10.03 33.17
N LYS A 98 -19.42 -11.09 32.44
CA LYS A 98 -19.87 -12.44 32.76
C LYS A 98 -19.35 -12.95 34.10
N VAL A 99 -18.09 -12.66 34.44
CA VAL A 99 -17.51 -12.99 35.74
C VAL A 99 -18.27 -12.30 36.87
N ARG A 100 -18.53 -10.99 36.73
CA ARG A 100 -19.30 -10.22 37.74
C ARG A 100 -20.71 -10.79 37.96
N GLU A 101 -21.39 -11.20 36.89
CA GLU A 101 -22.71 -11.84 37.00
C GLU A 101 -22.66 -13.12 37.85
N LEU A 102 -21.64 -13.96 37.65
CA LEU A 102 -21.46 -15.20 38.40
C LEU A 102 -21.15 -14.92 39.88
N GLU A 103 -20.21 -14.01 40.16
CA GLU A 103 -19.89 -13.60 41.54
C GLU A 103 -21.09 -12.98 42.27
N MET A 104 -21.93 -12.23 41.57
CA MET A 104 -23.18 -11.72 42.14
C MET A 104 -24.14 -12.85 42.45
N ARG A 105 -24.30 -13.83 41.55
CA ARG A 105 -25.17 -14.99 41.77
C ARG A 105 -24.73 -15.83 42.98
N ASP A 106 -23.42 -16.07 43.12
CA ASP A 106 -22.86 -16.86 44.23
C ASP A 106 -23.00 -16.16 45.59
N ARG A 107 -23.09 -14.82 45.63
CA ARG A 107 -23.29 -14.05 46.86
C ARG A 107 -24.70 -14.14 47.46
N TYR A 108 -25.69 -14.60 46.68
CA TYR A 108 -27.08 -14.73 47.12
C TYR A 108 -27.54 -16.19 47.26
N LEU A 109 -26.59 -17.15 47.24
CA LEU A 109 -26.78 -18.57 47.53
C LEU A 109 -26.11 -18.93 48.87
#